data_AF-A0A426YY50-F1
#
_entry.id   AF-A0A426YY50-F1
#
_cell.length_a   1.000
_cell.length_b   1.000
_cell.length_c   1.000
_cell.angle_alpha   90.00
_cell.angle_beta   90.00
_cell.angle_gamma   90.00
#
_symmetry.space_group_name_H-M   'P 1'
#
loop_
_entity.id
_entity.type
_entity.pdbx_description
1 polymer ?
#
loop_
_entity_poly.entity_id
_entity_poly.type
_entity_poly.pdbx_seq_one_letter_code
_entity_poly.pdbx_strand_id
1 'polypeptide(L)'
;MAWPGTMYIGTLLIGLGYGAHWAIVPAAASELFGLKNFGALYNFLTVANPAGSLIFSGLIASVIYDHEAEKQAHGIHSSLRRVGRLLEGGLLDVEEPLKCKGSICFFFSSLIMSGLCVIAVILSLILVRRTRIVYRNLYGRAHT
;
A
#
# COMPACT_ATOMS: atom_id res chain seq x y z
N MET A 1 -17.06 17.44 -0.85
CA MET A 1 -17.02 17.39 -2.33
C MET A 1 -15.58 17.56 -2.79
N ALA A 2 -15.02 16.57 -3.50
CA ALA A 2 -13.71 16.72 -4.13
C ALA A 2 -13.84 17.59 -5.39
N TRP A 3 -12.86 18.45 -5.66
CA TRP A 3 -12.84 19.25 -6.88
C TRP A 3 -12.51 18.34 -8.09
N PRO A 4 -13.11 18.57 -9.27
CA PRO A 4 -12.76 17.82 -10.46
C PRO A 4 -11.27 18.02 -10.76
N GLY A 5 -10.47 16.94 -10.64
CA GLY A 5 -9.01 16.97 -10.86
C GLY A 5 -8.16 16.54 -9.66
N THR A 6 -8.71 16.42 -8.44
CA THR A 6 -7.93 16.01 -7.26
C THR A 6 -7.27 14.63 -7.43
N MET A 7 -7.91 13.69 -8.11
CA MET A 7 -7.32 12.37 -8.36
C MET A 7 -6.10 12.44 -9.30
N TYR A 8 -6.10 13.33 -10.29
CA TYR A 8 -4.97 13.51 -11.20
C TYR A 8 -3.72 13.99 -10.45
N ILE A 9 -3.90 14.98 -9.59
CA ILE A 9 -2.80 15.52 -8.75
C ILE A 9 -2.30 14.44 -7.79
N GLY A 10 -3.21 13.68 -7.18
CA GLY A 10 -2.88 12.58 -6.28
C GLY A 10 -2.04 11.50 -6.96
N THR A 11 -2.48 11.01 -8.12
CA THR A 11 -1.76 9.97 -8.88
C THR A 11 -0.38 10.45 -9.33
N LEU A 12 -0.25 11.72 -9.74
CA LEU A 12 1.03 12.30 -10.14
C LEU A 12 2.03 12.36 -8.98
N LEU A 13 1.59 12.81 -7.80
CA LEU A 13 2.43 12.85 -6.60
C LEU A 13 2.85 11.46 -6.14
N ILE A 14 1.92 10.50 -6.16
CA ILE A 14 2.21 9.11 -5.80
C ILE A 14 3.24 8.52 -6.78
N GLY A 15 3.07 8.75 -8.08
CA GLY A 15 3.99 8.26 -9.11
C GLY A 15 5.40 8.82 -8.95
N LEU A 16 5.54 10.13 -8.72
CA LEU A 16 6.85 10.78 -8.50
C LEU A 16 7.54 10.24 -7.25
N GLY A 17 6.81 10.12 -6.13
CA GLY A 17 7.36 9.62 -4.87
C GLY A 17 7.77 8.16 -4.96
N TYR A 18 6.95 7.32 -5.57
CA TYR A 18 7.25 5.91 -5.80
C TYR A 18 8.47 5.75 -6.71
N GLY A 19 8.53 6.48 -7.83
CA GLY A 19 9.69 6.45 -8.74
C GLY A 19 10.99 6.85 -8.03
N ALA A 20 10.96 7.94 -7.25
CA ALA A 20 12.11 8.37 -6.47
C ALA A 20 12.55 7.33 -5.44
N HIS A 21 11.61 6.67 -4.77
CA HIS A 21 11.89 5.58 -3.83
C HIS A 21 12.62 4.42 -4.51
N TRP A 22 12.11 3.92 -5.64
CA TRP A 22 12.73 2.79 -6.34
C TRP A 22 14.08 3.13 -6.98
N ALA A 23 14.32 4.40 -7.31
CA ALA A 23 15.62 4.85 -7.81
C ALA A 23 16.68 4.91 -6.70
N ILE A 24 16.32 5.37 -5.49
CA ILE A 24 17.30 5.61 -4.42
C ILE A 24 17.63 4.35 -3.61
N VAL A 25 16.69 3.40 -3.49
CA VAL A 25 16.85 2.19 -2.67
C VAL A 25 18.06 1.32 -3.09
N PRO A 26 18.28 1.00 -4.38
CA PRO A 26 19.44 0.22 -4.81
C PRO A 26 20.77 0.91 -4.48
N ALA A 27 20.85 2.23 -4.70
CA ALA A 27 22.06 3.01 -4.42
C ALA A 27 22.35 3.07 -2.91
N ALA A 28 21.34 3.31 -2.08
CA ALA A 28 21.49 3.32 -0.64
C ALA A 28 21.88 1.94 -0.09
N ALA A 29 21.31 0.85 -0.63
CA ALA A 29 21.64 -0.49 -0.20
C ALA A 29 23.07 -0.91 -0.58
N SER A 30 23.59 -0.48 -1.73
CA SER A 30 24.96 -0.80 -2.14
C SER A 30 26.00 -0.03 -1.32
N GLU A 31 25.71 1.20 -0.90
CA GLU A 31 26.57 1.96 0.02
C GLU A 31 26.57 1.39 1.44
N LEU A 32 25.40 0.98 1.96
CA LEU A 32 25.27 0.58 3.36
C LEU A 32 25.77 -0.84 3.64
N PHE A 33 25.56 -1.77 2.69
CA PHE A 33 25.85 -3.20 2.88
C PHE A 33 26.99 -3.71 1.98
N GLY A 34 27.46 -2.89 1.04
CA GLY A 34 28.47 -3.27 0.08
C GLY A 34 27.95 -4.22 -1.01
N LEU A 35 28.82 -4.50 -1.98
CA LEU A 35 28.45 -5.23 -3.21
C LEU A 35 28.48 -6.76 -3.07
N LYS A 36 29.11 -7.29 -2.00
CA LYS A 36 29.41 -8.73 -1.87
C LYS A 36 28.16 -9.62 -1.91
N ASN A 37 27.07 -9.19 -1.26
CA ASN A 37 25.79 -9.91 -1.21
C ASN A 37 24.61 -9.02 -1.64
N PHE A 38 24.85 -8.04 -2.52
CA PHE A 38 23.85 -7.04 -2.89
C PHE A 38 22.57 -7.65 -3.47
N GLY A 39 22.69 -8.65 -4.36
CA GLY A 39 21.55 -9.29 -4.99
C GLY A 39 20.62 -10.01 -4.00
N ALA A 40 21.17 -10.70 -2.99
CA ALA A 40 20.37 -11.36 -1.96
C ALA A 40 19.64 -10.35 -1.07
N LEU A 41 20.34 -9.29 -0.68
CA LEU A 41 19.75 -8.24 0.16
C LEU A 41 18.66 -7.47 -0.58
N TYR A 42 18.91 -7.08 -1.83
CA TYR A 42 17.92 -6.37 -2.64
C TYR A 42 16.66 -7.22 -2.87
N ASN A 43 16.80 -8.53 -3.10
CA ASN A 43 15.66 -9.44 -3.19
C ASN A 43 14.86 -9.51 -1.88
N PHE A 44 15.51 -9.44 -0.72
CA PHE A 44 14.81 -9.36 0.56
C PHE A 44 14.00 -8.06 0.69
N LEU A 45 14.55 -6.94 0.22
CA LEU A 45 13.81 -5.67 0.17
C LEU A 45 12.61 -5.74 -0.77
N THR A 46 12.74 -6.36 -1.94
CA THR A 46 11.63 -6.46 -2.90
C THR A 46 10.51 -7.38 -2.40
N VAL A 47 10.84 -8.44 -1.66
CA VAL A 47 9.86 -9.35 -1.00
C VAL A 47 8.89 -8.61 -0.05
N ALA A 48 9.27 -7.44 0.46
CA ALA A 48 8.37 -6.62 1.27
C ALA A 48 7.10 -6.20 0.50
N ASN A 49 7.17 -6.02 -0.82
CA ASN A 49 6.02 -5.60 -1.65
C ASN A 49 4.92 -6.67 -1.73
N PRO A 50 5.20 -7.92 -2.16
CA PRO A 50 4.19 -8.97 -2.15
C PRO A 50 3.73 -9.29 -0.73
N ALA A 51 4.62 -9.28 0.27
CA ALA A 51 4.22 -9.49 1.66
C ALA A 51 3.22 -8.42 2.15
N GLY A 52 3.49 -7.15 1.86
CA GLY A 52 2.59 -6.05 2.20
C GLY A 52 1.25 -6.17 1.46
N SER A 53 1.27 -6.46 0.16
CA SER A 53 0.03 -6.65 -0.62
C SER A 53 -0.82 -7.79 -0.08
N LEU A 54 -0.20 -8.92 0.31
CA LEU A 54 -0.92 -10.07 0.87
C LEU A 54 -1.55 -9.73 2.22
N ILE A 55 -0.82 -9.06 3.11
CA ILE A 55 -1.32 -8.72 4.45
C ILE A 55 -2.42 -7.65 4.37
N PHE A 56 -2.16 -6.55 3.66
CA PHE A 56 -3.07 -5.40 3.66
C PHE A 56 -4.24 -5.58 2.70
N SER A 57 -4.00 -6.03 1.47
CA SER A 57 -5.06 -6.24 0.47
C SER A 57 -5.71 -7.61 0.61
N GLY A 58 -4.92 -8.64 0.87
CA GLY A 58 -5.39 -10.03 0.88
C GLY A 58 -6.07 -10.45 2.18
N LEU A 59 -5.62 -10.00 3.34
CA LEU A 59 -6.17 -10.41 4.65
C LEU A 59 -6.98 -9.32 5.32
N ILE A 60 -6.45 -8.10 5.41
CA ILE A 60 -7.13 -7.01 6.13
C ILE A 60 -8.31 -6.49 5.31
N ALA A 61 -8.09 -6.16 4.03
CA ALA A 61 -9.16 -5.62 3.20
C ALA A 61 -10.24 -6.67 2.92
N SER A 62 -9.90 -7.93 2.61
CA SER A 62 -10.90 -8.99 2.38
C SER A 62 -11.84 -9.18 3.58
N VAL A 63 -11.28 -9.38 4.77
CA VAL A 63 -12.07 -9.61 5.99
C VAL A 63 -12.96 -8.41 6.34
N ILE A 64 -12.44 -7.19 6.19
CA ILE A 64 -13.23 -5.97 6.48
C ILE A 64 -14.33 -5.76 5.44
N TYR A 65 -14.07 -6.04 4.16
CA TYR A 65 -15.05 -5.86 3.08
C TYR A 65 -16.15 -6.92 3.15
N ASP A 66 -15.80 -8.17 3.41
CA ASP A 66 -16.75 -9.27 3.54
C ASP A 66 -17.69 -9.03 4.74
N HIS A 67 -17.14 -8.61 5.88
CA HIS A 67 -17.92 -8.31 7.08
C HIS A 67 -18.92 -7.16 6.89
N GLU A 68 -18.52 -6.11 6.17
CA GLU A 68 -19.41 -4.98 5.87
C GLU A 68 -20.45 -5.32 4.78
N ALA A 69 -20.12 -6.23 3.87
CA ALA A 69 -21.05 -6.63 2.83
C ALA A 69 -22.13 -7.61 3.32
N GLU A 70 -21.82 -8.46 4.30
CA GLU A 70 -22.82 -9.27 5.01
C GLU A 70 -23.87 -8.40 5.73
N LYS A 71 -23.44 -7.29 6.36
CA LYS A 71 -24.35 -6.34 7.00
C LYS A 71 -25.28 -5.64 6.01
N GLN A 72 -24.79 -5.33 4.81
CA GLN A 72 -25.59 -4.66 3.76
C GLN A 72 -26.54 -5.63 3.02
N ALA A 73 -26.21 -6.92 2.96
CA ALA A 73 -27.07 -7.95 2.35
C ALA A 73 -28.44 -8.05 3.05
N HIS A 74 -28.52 -7.74 4.34
CA HIS A 74 -29.76 -7.76 5.11
C HIS A 74 -30.68 -6.54 4.88
N GLY A 75 -30.18 -5.44 4.30
CA GLY A 75 -30.92 -4.18 4.21
C GLY A 75 -31.63 -3.89 2.88
N ILE A 76 -31.03 -4.25 1.73
CA ILE A 76 -31.41 -3.62 0.42
C ILE A 76 -31.48 -4.59 -0.79
N HIS A 77 -30.96 -5.82 -0.74
CA HIS A 77 -30.63 -6.59 -1.96
C HIS A 77 -31.48 -7.86 -2.22
N SER A 78 -32.82 -7.78 -2.17
CA SER A 78 -33.70 -8.87 -2.68
C SER A 78 -34.16 -8.65 -4.12
N SER A 79 -34.15 -7.42 -4.62
CA SER A 79 -34.74 -7.06 -5.92
C SER A 79 -33.76 -7.08 -7.10
N LEU A 80 -32.49 -6.70 -6.91
CA LEU A 80 -31.50 -6.59 -8.01
C LEU A 80 -30.88 -7.95 -8.41
N ARG A 81 -30.79 -8.90 -7.47
CA ARG A 81 -30.18 -10.22 -7.66
C ARG A 81 -30.95 -11.13 -8.63
N ARG A 82 -32.24 -10.86 -8.85
CA ARG A 82 -33.09 -11.62 -9.77
C ARG A 82 -32.95 -11.15 -11.23
N VAL A 83 -32.60 -9.89 -11.45
CA VAL A 83 -32.45 -9.31 -12.80
C VAL A 83 -31.11 -9.70 -13.42
N GLY A 84 -30.02 -9.74 -12.65
CA GLY A 84 -28.69 -10.11 -13.16
C GLY A 84 -28.57 -11.58 -13.61
N ARG A 85 -29.29 -12.52 -12.98
CA ARG A 85 -29.24 -13.95 -13.34
C ARG A 85 -29.95 -14.32 -14.65
N LEU A 86 -30.81 -13.46 -15.17
CA LEU A 86 -31.54 -13.70 -16.42
C LEU A 86 -30.80 -13.22 -17.68
N LEU A 87 -29.76 -12.39 -17.52
CA LEU A 87 -29.13 -11.69 -18.64
C LEU A 87 -27.76 -12.24 -19.09
N GLU A 88 -27.03 -13.02 -18.29
CA GLU A 88 -25.68 -13.49 -18.68
C GLU A 88 -25.44 -14.98 -18.39
N GLY A 89 -25.67 -15.83 -19.39
CA GLY A 89 -24.99 -17.12 -19.50
C GLY A 89 -23.64 -16.93 -20.20
N GLY A 90 -22.52 -17.18 -19.50
CA GLY A 90 -21.18 -17.10 -20.11
C GLY A 90 -19.95 -17.27 -19.20
N LEU A 91 -19.61 -18.52 -18.84
CA LEU A 91 -18.28 -19.15 -18.73
C LEU A 91 -17.00 -18.47 -18.14
N LEU A 92 -17.05 -17.39 -17.36
CA LEU A 92 -15.91 -16.96 -16.53
C LEU A 92 -16.41 -16.63 -15.12
N ASP A 93 -16.31 -17.60 -14.22
CA ASP A 93 -16.52 -17.45 -12.78
C ASP A 93 -15.38 -16.61 -12.19
N VAL A 94 -15.38 -15.31 -12.50
CA VAL A 94 -14.82 -14.34 -11.57
C VAL A 94 -15.90 -14.21 -10.51
N GLU A 95 -15.79 -15.02 -9.46
CA GLU A 95 -16.57 -14.90 -8.23
C GLU A 95 -16.69 -13.41 -7.91
N GLU A 96 -17.83 -12.79 -8.22
CA GLU A 96 -18.01 -11.36 -8.00
C GLU A 96 -18.03 -11.20 -6.48
N PRO A 97 -16.95 -10.66 -5.87
CA PRO A 97 -16.91 -10.56 -4.43
C PRO A 97 -18.04 -9.63 -4.02
N LEU A 98 -18.61 -9.86 -2.85
CA LEU A 98 -19.60 -8.98 -2.24
C LEU A 98 -19.01 -7.56 -2.12
N LYS A 99 -19.14 -6.74 -3.17
CA LYS A 99 -18.49 -5.42 -3.23
C LYS A 99 -19.32 -4.43 -2.44
N CYS A 100 -18.88 -4.11 -1.22
CA CYS A 100 -19.40 -2.98 -0.45
C CYS A 100 -19.16 -1.68 -1.23
N LYS A 101 -20.24 -1.07 -1.71
CA LYS A 101 -20.20 0.15 -2.53
C LYS A 101 -20.74 1.31 -1.69
N GLY A 102 -19.83 2.14 -1.16
CA GLY A 102 -20.21 3.28 -0.31
C GLY A 102 -19.02 4.07 0.19
N SER A 103 -19.26 5.34 0.57
CA SER A 103 -18.24 6.24 1.13
C SER A 103 -17.61 5.71 2.42
N ILE A 104 -18.35 4.92 3.20
CA ILE A 104 -17.87 4.32 4.46
C ILE A 104 -16.73 3.32 4.21
N CYS A 105 -16.86 2.42 3.22
CA CYS A 105 -15.86 1.37 2.99
C CYS A 105 -14.55 1.94 2.41
N PHE A 106 -14.66 2.94 1.53
CA PHE A 106 -13.50 3.68 1.03
C PHE A 106 -12.82 4.51 2.13
N PHE A 107 -13.58 5.08 3.05
CA PHE A 107 -13.03 5.87 4.15
C PHE A 107 -12.20 5.00 5.11
N PHE A 108 -12.71 3.83 5.52
CA PHE A 108 -11.99 2.93 6.43
C PHE A 108 -10.66 2.43 5.85
N SER A 109 -10.64 2.00 4.58
CA SER A 109 -9.41 1.58 3.92
C SER A 109 -8.41 2.74 3.80
N SER A 110 -8.88 3.94 3.44
CA SER A 110 -8.02 5.13 3.40
C SER A 110 -7.47 5.54 4.77
N LEU A 111 -8.24 5.37 5.84
CA LEU A 111 -7.86 5.70 7.21
C LEU A 111 -6.77 4.75 7.72
N ILE A 112 -6.94 3.44 7.52
CA ILE A 112 -5.95 2.43 7.90
C ILE A 112 -4.63 2.68 7.15
N MET A 113 -4.71 2.90 5.83
CA MET A 113 -3.52 3.20 5.02
C MET A 113 -2.82 4.49 5.45
N SER A 114 -3.59 5.55 5.73
CA SER A 114 -3.02 6.80 6.25
C SER A 114 -2.30 6.59 7.58
N GLY A 115 -2.87 5.81 8.50
CA GLY A 115 -2.23 5.48 9.77
C GLY A 115 -0.90 4.76 9.59
N LEU A 116 -0.85 3.77 8.70
CA LEU A 116 0.37 3.03 8.37
C LEU A 116 1.44 3.94 7.74
N CYS A 117 1.05 4.86 6.85
CA CYS A 117 1.97 5.84 6.28
C CYS A 117 2.61 6.74 7.35
N VAL A 118 1.84 7.19 8.34
CA VAL A 118 2.36 8.00 9.45
C VAL A 118 3.39 7.20 10.27
N ILE A 119 3.08 5.95 10.60
CA ILE A 119 4.01 5.06 11.33
C ILE A 119 5.28 4.85 10.52
N ALA A 120 5.17 4.60 9.21
CA ALA A 120 6.32 4.43 8.33
C ALA A 120 7.22 5.68 8.31
N VAL A 121 6.64 6.88 8.20
CA VAL A 121 7.38 8.14 8.25
C VAL A 121 8.13 8.30 9.58
N ILE A 122 7.49 7.97 10.71
CA ILE A 122 8.12 8.04 12.03
C ILE A 122 9.31 7.08 12.12
N LEU A 123 9.16 5.82 11.67
CA LEU A 123 10.24 4.84 11.66
C LEU A 123 11.39 5.26 10.74
N SER A 124 11.08 5.79 9.55
CA SER A 124 12.09 6.34 8.62
C SER A 124 12.84 7.51 9.25
N LEU A 125 12.15 8.44 9.93
CA LEU A 125 12.79 9.56 10.63
C LEU A 125 13.71 9.09 11.75
N ILE A 126 13.31 8.05 12.50
CA ILE A 126 14.15 7.45 13.56
C ILE A 126 15.41 6.84 12.95
N LEU A 127 15.28 6.06 11.87
CA LEU A 127 16.40 5.47 11.15
C LEU A 127 17.36 6.55 10.63
N VAL A 128 16.84 7.58 9.95
CA VAL A 128 17.64 8.70 9.44
C VAL A 128 18.37 9.43 10.58
N ARG A 129 17.72 9.65 11.72
CA ARG A 129 18.38 10.27 12.88
C ARG A 129 19.52 9.40 13.41
N ARG A 130 19.32 8.07 13.49
CA ARG A 130 20.35 7.13 13.94
C ARG A 130 21.51 7.01 12.95
N THR A 131 21.24 6.90 11.65
CA THR A 131 22.30 6.84 10.63
C THR A 131 23.06 8.15 10.55
N ARG A 132 22.38 9.31 10.61
CA ARG A 132 23.05 10.62 10.58
C ARG A 132 24.07 10.79 11.71
N ILE A 133 23.80 10.26 12.90
CA ILE A 133 24.76 10.27 14.02
C ILE A 133 26.02 9.47 13.65
N VAL A 134 25.85 8.28 13.08
CA VAL A 134 26.97 7.42 12.67
C VAL A 134 27.78 8.05 11.53
N TYR A 135 27.12 8.55 10.49
CA TYR A 135 27.78 9.24 9.38
C TYR A 135 28.50 10.50 9.84
N ARG A 136 27.93 11.27 10.78
CA ARG A 136 28.60 12.45 11.35
C ARG A 136 29.83 12.06 12.17
N ASN A 137 29.81 10.93 12.85
CA ASN A 137 30.98 10.43 13.58
C ASN A 137 32.07 9.87 12.66
N LEU A 138 31.72 9.29 11.50
CA LEU A 138 32.67 8.78 10.51
C LEU A 138 33.30 9.91 9.68
N TYR A 139 32.49 10.81 9.11
CA TYR A 139 32.96 11.91 8.26
C TYR A 139 33.37 13.16 9.04
N GLY A 140 32.85 13.38 10.25
CA GLY A 140 33.26 14.50 11.10
C GLY A 140 34.65 14.31 11.74
N ARG A 141 35.14 13.07 11.82
CA ARG A 141 36.51 12.76 12.29
C ARG A 141 37.58 12.86 11.20
N ALA A 142 37.19 12.93 9.93
CA ALA A 142 38.14 13.03 8.82
C ALA A 142 38.77 14.43 8.68
N HIS A 143 38.36 15.39 9.53
CA HIS A 143 38.79 16.79 9.45
C HIS A 143 39.61 17.28 10.67
N THR A 144 40.06 16.37 11.54
CA THR A 144 41.01 16.62 12.65
C THR A 144 42.09 15.57 12.63
#